data_AF-A0A6A3UDJ8-F1
#
_entry.id   AF-A0A6A3UDJ8-F1
#
_cell.length_a   1.000
_cell.length_b   1.000
_cell.length_c   1.000
_cell.angle_alpha   90.00
_cell.angle_beta   90.00
_cell.angle_gamma   90.00
#
_symmetry.space_group_name_H-M   'P 1'
#
loop_
_entity.id
_entity.type
_entity.pdbx_description
1 polymer ?
#
loop_
_entity_poly.entity_id
_entity_poly.type
_entity_poly.pdbx_seq_one_letter_code
_entity_poly.pdbx_strand_id
1 'polypeptide(L)'
;MYGNDMDIAVEYVKTHENISAPKFEKLESANCEKVASPSSVTSIGRSLLTGESISPHDARQLRAASFTFDFVLGDDDDSCSCKSTPRPCIFVHGLGIKKEEPENLDAFPTKYWGNLTDHAPCCSSMKYAMLNTVNNSWTDDKQQQKVCDRVLAVSETSQGTTVSDTIIITHSMGGLLVAGAIAAGKCSLDSSVSWVGLSAPMRGSMASNYFQDSCKNETNFVAEDLVAKTGYCPADD
;
A
#
# COMPACT_ATOMS: atom_id res chain seq x y z
N MET A 1 -4.55 -23.18 19.80
CA MET A 1 -3.78 -22.00 20.24
C MET A 1 -4.63 -20.76 20.03
N TYR A 2 -5.04 -20.09 21.10
CA TYR A 2 -5.63 -18.76 21.06
C TYR A 2 -4.92 -17.92 22.14
N GLY A 3 -4.41 -16.75 21.77
CA GLY A 3 -3.90 -15.75 22.72
C GLY A 3 -2.40 -15.41 22.59
N ASN A 4 -2.15 -14.11 22.39
CA ASN A 4 -1.01 -13.22 22.68
C ASN A 4 0.45 -13.68 22.91
N ASP A 5 0.79 -14.97 22.97
CA ASP A 5 2.15 -15.45 23.26
C ASP A 5 2.85 -16.08 22.03
N MET A 6 2.53 -15.62 20.82
CA MET A 6 3.12 -16.16 19.60
C MET A 6 3.62 -15.04 18.69
N ASP A 7 4.91 -14.78 18.77
CA ASP A 7 5.64 -13.95 17.82
C ASP A 7 5.94 -14.78 16.57
N ILE A 8 5.18 -14.56 15.50
CA ILE A 8 5.43 -15.18 14.19
C ILE A 8 6.30 -14.23 13.38
N ALA A 9 7.58 -14.55 13.24
CA ALA A 9 8.45 -13.96 12.23
C ALA A 9 8.26 -14.70 10.91
N VAL A 10 8.00 -13.96 9.83
CA VAL A 10 7.85 -14.52 8.47
C VAL A 10 8.93 -13.92 7.59
N GLU A 11 9.71 -14.78 6.94
CA GLU A 11 10.72 -14.41 5.96
C GLU A 11 10.36 -15.00 4.59
N TYR A 12 10.51 -14.21 3.53
CA TYR A 12 10.30 -14.67 2.16
C TYR A 12 11.58 -15.32 1.65
N VAL A 13 11.53 -16.63 1.44
CA VAL A 13 12.61 -17.39 0.79
C VAL A 13 12.61 -17.16 -0.72
N LYS A 14 13.82 -17.03 -1.29
CA LYS A 14 14.02 -16.82 -2.74
C LYS A 14 13.63 -18.05 -3.59
N THR A 15 13.61 -19.22 -2.97
CA THR A 15 13.27 -20.51 -3.60
C THR A 15 12.08 -21.13 -2.91
N HIS A 16 11.24 -21.82 -3.67
CA HIS A 16 10.11 -22.55 -3.10
C HIS A 16 10.61 -23.82 -2.41
N GLU A 17 10.55 -23.84 -1.08
CA GLU A 17 10.93 -25.00 -0.28
C GLU A 17 9.76 -25.97 -0.13
N ASN A 18 9.98 -27.23 -0.49
CA ASN A 18 8.93 -28.24 -0.51
C ASN A 18 8.85 -28.96 0.85
N ILE A 19 7.92 -28.53 1.70
CA ILE A 19 7.72 -29.10 3.03
C ILE A 19 7.01 -30.44 2.89
N SER A 20 7.73 -31.54 3.09
CA SER A 20 7.18 -32.89 3.05
C SER A 20 6.94 -33.42 4.46
N ALA A 21 5.79 -34.07 4.67
CA ALA A 21 5.54 -34.80 5.91
C ALA A 21 6.64 -35.85 6.15
N PRO A 22 7.23 -35.93 7.35
CA PRO A 22 8.20 -36.98 7.68
C PRO A 22 7.54 -38.36 7.56
N LYS A 23 8.17 -39.24 6.79
CA LYS A 23 7.69 -40.62 6.60
C LYS A 23 8.15 -41.46 7.77
N PHE A 24 7.23 -41.82 8.67
CA PHE A 24 7.51 -42.81 9.71
C PHE A 24 7.18 -44.20 9.18
N GLU A 25 8.17 -45.09 9.13
CA GLU A 25 7.90 -46.51 8.93
C GLU A 25 7.19 -47.06 10.18
N LYS A 26 6.18 -47.93 9.98
CA LYS A 26 5.32 -48.45 11.05
C LYS A 26 6.10 -49.05 12.24
N LEU A 27 7.32 -49.53 12.02
CA LEU A 27 8.16 -50.13 13.07
C LEU A 27 8.80 -49.12 14.04
N GLU A 28 9.02 -47.87 13.65
CA GLU A 28 9.65 -46.87 14.54
C GLU A 28 8.65 -46.17 15.48
N SER A 29 7.37 -46.17 15.11
CA SER A 29 6.29 -45.57 15.92
C SER A 29 6.09 -46.23 17.30
N ALA A 30 6.62 -47.44 17.50
CA ALA A 30 6.53 -48.16 18.77
C ALA A 30 7.64 -47.79 19.78
N ASN A 31 8.74 -47.15 19.34
CA ASN A 31 9.92 -46.90 20.17
C ASN A 31 10.15 -45.43 20.54
N CYS A 32 9.33 -44.50 20.05
CA CYS A 32 9.44 -43.10 20.46
C CYS A 32 8.66 -42.86 21.76
N GLU A 33 9.39 -42.56 22.84
CA GLU A 33 8.80 -42.10 24.09
C GLU A 33 8.04 -40.78 23.85
N LYS A 34 6.80 -40.69 24.33
CA LYS A 34 5.99 -39.48 24.19
C LYS A 34 6.54 -38.38 25.11
N VAL A 35 7.37 -37.50 24.56
CA VAL A 35 8.02 -36.41 25.32
C VAL A 35 7.09 -35.21 25.57
N ALA A 36 5.97 -35.11 24.83
CA ALA A 36 5.03 -34.00 24.96
C ALA A 36 3.59 -34.44 24.67
N SER A 37 2.65 -33.76 25.34
CA SER A 37 1.22 -33.88 25.05
C SER A 37 0.90 -33.15 23.74
N PRO A 38 0.05 -33.73 22.86
CA PRO A 38 -0.33 -33.09 21.62
C PRO A 38 -1.09 -31.79 21.90
N SER A 39 -0.61 -30.69 21.34
CA SER A 39 -1.32 -29.41 21.36
C SER A 39 -2.47 -29.42 20.36
N SER A 40 -3.64 -28.92 20.76
CA SER A 40 -4.76 -28.74 19.83
C SER A 40 -4.42 -27.65 18.81
N VAL A 41 -4.27 -28.06 17.54
CA VAL A 41 -4.12 -27.16 16.39
C VAL A 41 -5.43 -27.11 15.60
N THR A 42 -5.69 -25.98 14.94
CA THR A 42 -6.80 -25.85 13.99
C THR A 42 -6.55 -26.72 12.76
N SER A 43 -7.59 -26.97 11.95
CA SER A 43 -7.46 -27.68 10.66
C SER A 43 -6.38 -27.04 9.77
N ILE A 44 -6.39 -25.71 9.67
CA ILE A 44 -5.39 -24.91 8.94
C ILE A 44 -4.00 -25.09 9.53
N GLY A 45 -3.88 -25.00 10.86
CA GLY A 45 -2.60 -25.17 11.55
C GLY A 45 -2.01 -26.55 11.32
N ARG A 46 -2.84 -27.60 11.25
CA ARG A 46 -2.41 -28.95 10.90
C ARG A 46 -1.83 -28.99 9.48
N SER A 47 -2.58 -28.52 8.48
CA SER A 47 -2.12 -28.50 7.08
C SER A 47 -0.80 -27.75 6.90
N LEU A 48 -0.62 -26.60 7.57
CA LEU A 48 0.63 -25.83 7.53
C LEU A 48 1.81 -26.57 8.16
N LEU A 49 1.57 -27.26 9.27
CA LEU A 49 2.61 -28.01 9.98
C LEU A 49 2.98 -29.34 9.28
N THR A 50 2.06 -29.93 8.52
CA THR A 50 2.26 -31.23 7.85
C THR A 50 2.60 -31.10 6.37
N GLY A 51 2.43 -29.92 5.78
CA GLY A 51 2.52 -29.73 4.33
C GLY A 51 1.34 -30.35 3.56
N GLU A 52 0.27 -30.75 4.26
CA GLU A 52 -0.96 -31.23 3.61
C GLU A 52 -1.71 -30.08 2.94
N SER A 53 -2.49 -30.39 1.91
CA SER A 53 -3.32 -29.39 1.24
C SER A 53 -4.34 -28.80 2.22
N ILE A 54 -4.44 -27.47 2.23
CA ILE A 54 -5.47 -26.78 3.00
C ILE A 54 -6.80 -27.02 2.27
N SER A 55 -7.78 -27.58 2.99
CA SER A 55 -9.13 -27.77 2.46
C SER A 55 -9.68 -26.45 1.89
N PRO A 56 -10.31 -26.42 0.71
CA PRO A 56 -10.90 -25.19 0.14
C PRO A 56 -11.90 -24.50 1.08
N HIS A 57 -12.53 -25.26 1.98
CA HIS A 57 -13.44 -24.74 3.00
C HIS A 57 -12.72 -24.08 4.19
N ASP A 58 -11.49 -24.53 4.49
CA ASP A 58 -10.65 -24.03 5.58
C ASP A 58 -9.60 -23.02 5.10
N ALA A 59 -9.36 -22.93 3.79
CA ALA A 59 -8.52 -21.91 3.20
C ALA A 59 -9.01 -20.54 3.67
N ARG A 60 -8.07 -19.66 4.04
CA ARG A 60 -8.38 -18.26 4.33
C ARG A 60 -9.20 -17.76 3.14
N GLN A 61 -10.49 -17.51 3.34
CA GLN A 61 -11.35 -16.81 2.38
C GLN A 61 -10.92 -15.35 2.34
N LEU A 62 -9.65 -15.11 2.02
CA LEU A 62 -9.35 -13.91 1.27
C LEU A 62 -10.17 -14.06 0.01
N ARG A 63 -11.10 -13.14 -0.20
CA ARG A 63 -11.24 -12.62 -1.56
C ARG A 63 -9.80 -12.40 -2.01
N ALA A 64 -9.34 -13.17 -2.99
CA ALA A 64 -8.18 -12.73 -3.73
C ALA A 64 -8.42 -11.23 -3.97
N ALA A 65 -7.41 -10.40 -3.79
CA ALA A 65 -7.34 -9.19 -4.60
C ALA A 65 -7.10 -9.63 -6.05
N SER A 66 -7.99 -10.49 -6.56
CA SER A 66 -8.35 -10.51 -7.93
C SER A 66 -8.64 -9.06 -8.23
N PHE A 67 -8.00 -8.54 -9.25
CA PHE A 67 -8.50 -7.41 -10.02
C PHE A 67 -9.83 -7.78 -10.71
N THR A 68 -10.71 -8.52 -10.02
CA THR A 68 -12.14 -8.53 -10.26
C THR A 68 -12.60 -7.17 -9.79
N PHE A 69 -12.64 -6.25 -10.74
CA PHE A 69 -13.67 -5.23 -10.79
C PHE A 69 -15.01 -5.96 -10.57
N ASP A 70 -15.39 -6.14 -9.31
CA ASP A 70 -16.73 -6.55 -8.91
C ASP A 70 -17.58 -5.30 -9.15
N PHE A 71 -17.82 -5.00 -10.43
CA PHE A 71 -18.89 -4.12 -10.85
C PHE A 71 -20.14 -4.87 -10.44
N VAL A 72 -20.53 -4.72 -9.17
CA VAL A 72 -21.90 -4.95 -8.76
C VAL A 72 -22.68 -3.88 -9.52
N LEU A 73 -23.08 -4.21 -10.75
CA LEU A 73 -24.22 -3.62 -11.44
C LEU A 73 -25.46 -4.08 -10.67
N GLY A 74 -25.55 -3.65 -9.40
CA GLY A 74 -26.79 -3.65 -8.69
C GLY A 74 -27.59 -2.51 -9.29
N ASP A 75 -28.72 -2.87 -9.91
CA ASP A 75 -29.81 -1.95 -10.23
C ASP A 75 -30.44 -1.43 -8.93
N ASP A 76 -29.66 -0.75 -8.10
CA ASP A 76 -30.14 -0.04 -6.92
C ASP A 76 -29.92 1.45 -7.17
N ASP A 77 -31.04 2.10 -7.50
CA ASP A 77 -31.28 3.54 -7.70
C ASP A 77 -31.00 4.39 -6.44
N ASP A 78 -30.15 3.90 -5.53
CA ASP A 78 -29.64 4.64 -4.39
C ASP A 78 -28.36 5.35 -4.84
N SER A 79 -28.49 6.61 -5.29
CA SER A 79 -27.36 7.48 -5.54
C SER A 79 -26.33 7.34 -4.41
N CYS A 80 -25.11 6.89 -4.72
CA CYS A 80 -24.02 6.82 -3.75
C CYS A 80 -23.78 8.21 -3.16
N SER A 81 -24.35 8.47 -1.99
CA SER A 81 -24.26 9.75 -1.29
C SER A 81 -23.18 9.70 -0.22
N CYS A 82 -22.63 10.86 0.12
CA CYS A 82 -21.66 10.92 1.20
C CYS A 82 -22.32 10.59 2.54
N LYS A 83 -21.74 9.64 3.28
CA LYS A 83 -22.19 9.24 4.62
C LYS A 83 -21.55 10.05 5.75
N SER A 84 -20.65 10.97 5.42
CA SER A 84 -20.02 11.90 6.36
C SER A 84 -20.35 13.34 6.02
N THR A 85 -20.05 14.28 6.92
CA THR A 85 -20.04 15.70 6.58
C THR A 85 -19.04 15.94 5.45
N PRO A 86 -19.46 16.56 4.32
CA PRO A 86 -18.55 16.92 3.25
C PRO A 86 -17.44 17.85 3.73
N ARG A 87 -16.22 17.60 3.26
CA ARG A 87 -15.00 18.31 3.70
C ARG A 87 -14.15 18.68 2.50
N PRO A 88 -13.29 19.69 2.60
CA PRO A 88 -12.25 19.95 1.61
C PRO A 88 -11.41 18.70 1.35
N CYS A 89 -11.21 18.40 0.07
CA CYS A 89 -10.42 17.26 -0.36
C CYS A 89 -9.11 17.71 -1.00
N ILE A 90 -8.04 16.98 -0.72
CA ILE A 90 -6.73 17.16 -1.37
C ILE A 90 -6.25 15.87 -2.01
N PHE A 91 -5.94 15.95 -3.29
CA PHE A 91 -5.44 14.85 -4.09
C PHE A 91 -3.92 14.94 -4.24
N VAL A 92 -3.20 13.93 -3.76
CA VAL A 92 -1.74 13.83 -3.81
C VAL A 92 -1.34 12.70 -4.76
N HIS A 93 -0.74 13.08 -5.89
CA HIS A 93 -0.35 12.12 -6.93
C HIS A 93 0.88 11.31 -6.53
N GLY A 94 1.11 10.21 -7.25
CA GLY A 94 2.28 9.35 -7.14
C GLY A 94 3.45 9.76 -8.03
N LEU A 95 4.32 8.79 -8.32
CA LEU A 95 5.52 9.01 -9.15
C LEU A 95 5.16 9.44 -10.58
N GLY A 96 5.94 10.37 -11.16
CA GLY A 96 5.90 10.67 -12.59
C GLY A 96 5.71 12.14 -12.98
N ILE A 97 5.63 13.04 -12.01
CA ILE A 97 5.48 14.49 -12.26
C ILE A 97 6.83 15.20 -12.08
N LYS A 98 7.32 15.86 -13.14
CA LYS A 98 8.54 16.70 -13.12
C LYS A 98 8.25 18.16 -12.79
N LYS A 99 7.15 18.69 -13.31
CA LYS A 99 6.74 20.09 -13.11
C LYS A 99 6.05 20.20 -11.75
N GLU A 100 6.61 21.00 -10.86
CA GLU A 100 5.99 21.34 -9.59
C GLU A 100 5.22 22.66 -9.72
N GLU A 101 4.07 22.75 -9.06
CA GLU A 101 3.34 24.01 -8.92
C GLU A 101 3.55 24.57 -7.50
N PRO A 102 3.63 25.91 -7.35
CA PRO A 102 3.95 26.55 -6.08
C PRO A 102 2.80 26.51 -5.08
N GLU A 103 1.57 26.24 -5.52
CA GLU A 103 0.35 26.18 -4.69
C GLU A 103 -0.54 24.98 -5.08
N ASN A 104 -1.56 24.71 -4.26
CA ASN A 104 -2.57 23.72 -4.58
C ASN A 104 -3.45 24.21 -5.74
N LEU A 105 -3.74 23.32 -6.68
CA LEU A 105 -4.52 23.63 -7.87
C LEU A 105 -6.00 23.30 -7.66
N ASP A 106 -6.89 24.01 -8.36
CA ASP A 106 -8.31 23.67 -8.46
C ASP A 106 -8.59 22.56 -9.49
N ALA A 107 -7.67 22.37 -10.43
CA ALA A 107 -7.74 21.33 -11.45
C ALA A 107 -6.35 20.76 -11.71
N PHE A 108 -6.24 19.44 -11.84
CA PHE A 108 -4.98 18.83 -12.23
C PHE A 108 -4.74 19.00 -13.74
N PRO A 109 -3.57 19.49 -14.18
CA PRO A 109 -3.33 19.85 -15.58
C PRO A 109 -3.19 18.63 -16.51
N THR A 110 -3.19 17.41 -15.97
CA THR A 110 -3.09 16.16 -16.73
C THR A 110 -4.27 15.24 -16.43
N LYS A 111 -4.45 14.20 -17.25
CA LYS A 111 -5.52 13.21 -17.08
C LYS A 111 -5.29 12.23 -15.92
N TYR A 112 -4.31 12.49 -15.04
CA TYR A 112 -3.88 11.57 -13.98
C TYR A 112 -5.03 11.07 -13.10
N TRP A 113 -5.90 11.99 -12.68
CA TRP A 113 -7.04 11.69 -11.82
C TRP A 113 -8.34 11.37 -12.58
N GLY A 114 -8.30 11.44 -13.92
CA GLY A 114 -9.50 11.33 -14.74
C GLY A 114 -10.49 12.48 -14.51
N ASN A 115 -11.77 12.21 -14.79
CA ASN A 115 -12.86 13.14 -14.50
C ASN A 115 -13.52 12.73 -13.18
N LEU A 116 -13.41 13.57 -12.16
CA LEU A 116 -13.99 13.36 -10.83
C LEU A 116 -15.28 14.14 -10.60
N THR A 117 -15.78 14.86 -11.62
CA THR A 117 -17.06 15.57 -11.56
C THR A 117 -18.16 14.59 -11.17
N ASP A 118 -18.94 14.92 -10.14
CA ASP A 118 -20.03 14.10 -9.59
C ASP A 118 -19.63 12.72 -9.03
N HIS A 119 -18.33 12.43 -8.92
CA HIS A 119 -17.81 11.15 -8.43
C HIS A 119 -17.07 11.26 -7.09
N ALA A 120 -17.10 12.44 -6.45
CA ALA A 120 -16.51 12.70 -5.14
C ALA A 120 -17.53 13.36 -4.18
N PRO A 121 -18.66 12.68 -3.86
CA PRO A 121 -19.79 13.29 -3.12
C PRO A 121 -19.44 13.74 -1.70
N CYS A 122 -18.33 13.26 -1.12
CA CYS A 122 -17.83 13.68 0.18
C CYS A 122 -16.91 14.90 0.16
N CYS A 123 -16.53 15.38 -1.02
CA CYS A 123 -15.66 16.53 -1.18
C CYS A 123 -16.51 17.79 -1.32
N SER A 124 -16.41 18.71 -0.36
CA SER A 124 -17.02 20.05 -0.50
C SER A 124 -16.23 20.94 -1.47
N SER A 125 -14.94 20.69 -1.60
CA SER A 125 -14.05 21.27 -2.61
C SER A 125 -12.97 20.25 -2.96
N MET A 126 -12.37 20.39 -4.15
CA MET A 126 -11.26 19.54 -4.59
C MET A 126 -10.03 20.39 -4.89
N LYS A 127 -8.93 20.06 -4.24
CA LYS A 127 -7.62 20.64 -4.46
C LYS A 127 -6.64 19.56 -4.89
N TYR A 128 -5.61 19.93 -5.64
CA TYR A 128 -4.60 19.00 -6.13
C TYR A 128 -3.20 19.49 -5.78
N ALA A 129 -2.41 18.62 -5.13
CA ALA A 129 -1.01 18.85 -4.85
C ALA A 129 -0.17 18.34 -6.03
N MET A 130 0.51 19.24 -6.75
CA MET A 130 1.41 18.89 -7.86
C MET A 130 2.86 19.11 -7.47
N LEU A 131 3.55 18.04 -7.08
CA LEU A 131 4.92 18.06 -6.57
C LEU A 131 5.88 17.40 -7.57
N ASN A 132 7.14 17.84 -7.62
CA ASN A 132 8.15 17.17 -8.44
C ASN A 132 8.56 15.85 -7.77
N THR A 133 7.93 14.75 -8.21
CA THR A 133 8.11 13.39 -7.69
C THR A 133 9.09 12.57 -8.51
N VAL A 134 9.54 13.07 -9.66
CA VAL A 134 10.56 12.39 -10.46
C VAL A 134 11.96 12.69 -9.93
N ASN A 135 12.22 13.92 -9.51
CA ASN A 135 13.55 14.33 -9.06
C ASN A 135 13.69 14.37 -7.53
N ASN A 136 12.60 14.16 -6.78
CA ASN A 136 12.64 14.15 -5.32
C ASN A 136 11.88 12.92 -4.83
N SER A 137 12.56 12.09 -4.05
CA SER A 137 12.00 10.88 -3.47
C SER A 137 11.00 11.19 -2.35
N TRP A 138 10.21 10.19 -1.96
CA TRP A 138 9.28 10.30 -0.85
C TRP A 138 9.97 10.35 0.51
N THR A 139 11.24 9.95 0.57
CA THR A 139 12.13 10.04 1.74
C THR A 139 12.81 11.40 1.86
N ASP A 140 12.75 12.26 0.85
CA ASP A 140 13.40 13.57 0.88
C ASP A 140 12.72 14.50 1.89
N ASP A 141 13.52 15.08 2.79
CA ASP A 141 13.04 15.90 3.90
C ASP A 141 12.26 17.15 3.43
N LYS A 142 12.74 17.80 2.35
CA LYS A 142 12.09 18.99 1.80
C LYS A 142 10.80 18.61 1.10
N GLN A 143 10.77 17.48 0.39
CA GLN A 143 9.59 16.97 -0.27
C GLN A 143 8.50 16.59 0.74
N GLN A 144 8.89 15.99 1.87
CA GLN A 144 8.00 15.71 2.99
C GLN A 144 7.43 16.99 3.62
N GLN A 145 8.25 18.04 3.77
CA GLN A 145 7.74 19.34 4.21
C GLN A 145 6.74 19.91 3.20
N LYS A 146 7.05 19.87 1.89
CA LYS A 146 6.15 20.40 0.86
C LYS A 146 4.79 19.72 0.85
N VAL A 147 4.74 18.38 0.89
CA VAL A 147 3.44 17.66 0.91
C VAL A 147 2.66 18.00 2.17
N CYS A 148 3.35 18.19 3.29
CA CYS A 148 2.75 18.61 4.54
C CYS A 148 2.10 20.00 4.42
N ASP A 149 2.85 20.97 3.88
CA ASP A 149 2.36 22.32 3.62
C ASP A 149 1.16 22.31 2.66
N ARG A 150 1.17 21.43 1.65
CA ARG A 150 0.03 21.25 0.72
C ARG A 150 -1.22 20.79 1.45
N VAL A 151 -1.10 19.82 2.34
CA VAL A 151 -2.26 19.27 3.06
C VAL A 151 -2.79 20.27 4.09
N LEU A 152 -1.91 20.97 4.81
CA LEU A 152 -2.29 22.00 5.79
C LEU A 152 -3.05 23.16 5.15
N ALA A 153 -2.65 23.59 3.95
CA ALA A 153 -3.24 24.74 3.26
C ALA A 153 -4.68 24.51 2.74
N VAL A 154 -5.24 23.32 2.91
CA VAL A 154 -6.56 22.95 2.33
C VAL A 154 -7.72 23.34 3.24
N SER A 155 -7.53 23.24 4.55
CA SER A 155 -8.53 23.62 5.55
C SER A 155 -8.05 24.81 6.36
N GLU A 156 -8.88 25.85 6.44
CA GLU A 156 -8.67 27.03 7.29
C GLU A 156 -8.68 26.70 8.79
N THR A 157 -9.25 25.55 9.18
CA THR A 157 -9.28 25.10 10.58
C THR A 157 -7.98 24.43 11.02
N SER A 158 -7.05 24.18 10.09
CA SER A 158 -5.73 23.62 10.41
C SER A 158 -4.95 24.60 11.28
N GLN A 159 -4.28 24.09 12.32
CA GLN A 159 -3.53 24.92 13.27
C GLN A 159 -2.10 24.42 13.45
N GLY A 160 -1.14 25.32 13.28
CA GLY A 160 0.28 24.98 13.34
C GLY A 160 0.62 23.89 12.32
N THR A 161 1.05 22.74 12.82
CA THR A 161 1.38 21.55 12.01
C THR A 161 0.29 20.47 12.04
N THR A 162 -0.89 20.77 12.57
CA THR A 162 -2.00 19.82 12.67
C THR A 162 -3.01 20.08 11.56
N VAL A 163 -3.18 19.10 10.69
CA VAL A 163 -4.20 19.09 9.63
C VAL A 163 -5.55 18.73 10.26
N SER A 164 -6.59 19.48 9.93
CA SER A 164 -7.97 19.22 10.39
C SER A 164 -8.98 19.38 9.26
N ASP A 165 -10.19 18.84 9.47
CA ASP A 165 -11.36 18.95 8.60
C ASP A 165 -11.11 18.65 7.11
N THR A 166 -10.18 17.75 6.81
CA THR A 166 -9.72 17.47 5.44
C THR A 166 -9.89 15.99 5.10
N ILE A 167 -10.25 15.69 3.86
CA ILE A 167 -10.12 14.34 3.29
C ILE A 167 -8.87 14.31 2.41
N ILE A 168 -7.89 13.49 2.79
CA ILE A 168 -6.64 13.32 2.04
C ILE A 168 -6.80 12.11 1.13
N ILE A 169 -6.66 12.32 -0.17
CA ILE A 169 -6.68 11.26 -1.18
C ILE A 169 -5.28 11.13 -1.74
N THR A 170 -4.65 9.98 -1.55
CA THR A 170 -3.29 9.73 -2.01
C THR A 170 -3.25 8.58 -2.98
N HIS A 171 -2.43 8.66 -4.03
CA HIS A 171 -2.18 7.54 -4.93
C HIS A 171 -0.70 7.17 -5.01
N SER A 172 -0.39 5.87 -4.98
CA SER A 172 0.97 5.34 -5.18
C SER A 172 1.99 6.03 -4.26
N MET A 173 3.09 6.57 -4.79
CA MET A 173 4.11 7.32 -4.03
C MET A 173 3.53 8.49 -3.21
N GLY A 174 2.39 9.07 -3.60
CA GLY A 174 1.72 10.13 -2.84
C GLY A 174 1.31 9.68 -1.45
N GLY A 175 0.99 8.40 -1.27
CA GLY A 175 0.69 7.83 0.04
C GLY A 175 1.94 7.75 0.92
N LEU A 176 3.09 7.40 0.34
CA LEU A 176 4.36 7.36 1.04
C LEU A 176 4.84 8.77 1.44
N LEU A 177 4.59 9.78 0.59
CA LEU A 177 4.89 11.17 0.89
C LEU A 177 4.16 11.66 2.15
N VAL A 178 2.84 11.46 2.19
CA VAL A 178 2.03 11.85 3.36
C VAL A 178 2.42 11.04 4.60
N ALA A 179 2.61 9.71 4.45
CA ALA A 179 3.05 8.85 5.54
C ALA A 179 4.41 9.29 6.11
N GLY A 180 5.38 9.56 5.23
CA GLY A 180 6.73 9.98 5.58
C GLY A 180 6.74 11.32 6.30
N ALA A 181 5.97 12.30 5.81
CA ALA A 181 5.83 13.59 6.46
C ALA A 181 5.26 13.49 7.88
N ILE A 182 4.26 12.63 8.10
CA ILE A 182 3.69 12.38 9.43
C ILE A 182 4.72 11.67 10.33
N ALA A 183 5.38 10.62 9.82
CA ALA A 183 6.37 9.87 10.57
C ALA A 183 7.60 10.72 10.96
N ALA A 184 7.99 11.66 10.10
CA ALA A 184 9.07 12.61 10.37
C ALA A 184 8.64 13.81 11.24
N GLY A 185 7.37 13.87 11.67
CA GLY A 185 6.84 14.93 12.52
C GLY A 185 6.68 16.29 11.83
N LYS A 186 6.63 16.32 10.48
CA LYS A 186 6.39 17.55 9.70
C LYS A 186 4.95 18.07 9.93
N CYS A 187 3.99 17.14 9.99
CA CYS A 187 2.62 17.39 10.40
C CYS A 187 2.01 16.21 11.14
N SER A 188 0.86 16.46 11.77
CA SER A 188 -0.02 15.46 12.36
C SER A 188 -1.44 15.61 11.81
N LEU A 189 -2.25 14.56 11.98
CA LEU A 189 -3.65 14.54 11.55
C LEU A 189 -4.56 14.58 12.78
N ASP A 190 -5.49 15.54 12.80
CA ASP A 190 -6.57 15.57 13.79
C ASP A 190 -7.59 14.44 13.53
N SER A 191 -8.40 14.13 14.54
CA SER A 191 -9.51 13.18 14.45
C SER A 191 -10.55 13.49 13.36
N SER A 192 -10.65 14.76 12.95
CA SER A 192 -11.51 15.25 11.86
C SER A 192 -11.00 14.91 10.46
N VAL A 193 -9.79 14.37 10.32
CA VAL A 193 -9.20 13.99 9.04
C VAL A 193 -9.64 12.58 8.64
N SER A 194 -9.89 12.38 7.34
CA SER A 194 -10.00 11.04 6.76
C SER A 194 -8.97 10.85 5.66
N TRP A 195 -8.34 9.68 5.60
CA TRP A 195 -7.32 9.37 4.60
C TRP A 195 -7.74 8.19 3.72
N VAL A 196 -7.89 8.45 2.42
CA VAL A 196 -8.14 7.46 1.38
C VAL A 196 -6.84 7.14 0.65
N GLY A 197 -6.30 5.94 0.87
CA GLY A 197 -5.10 5.44 0.22
C GLY A 197 -5.42 4.61 -1.02
N LEU A 198 -4.93 5.03 -2.18
CA LEU A 198 -5.06 4.32 -3.46
C LEU A 198 -3.71 3.69 -3.81
N SER A 199 -3.56 2.39 -3.55
CA SER A 199 -2.41 1.59 -3.99
C SER A 199 -1.04 2.16 -3.59
N ALA A 200 -0.91 2.70 -2.38
CA ALA A 200 0.38 3.15 -1.86
C ALA A 200 1.28 1.93 -1.57
N PRO A 201 2.52 1.87 -2.09
CA PRO A 201 3.42 0.74 -1.91
C PRO A 201 4.09 0.76 -0.52
N MET A 202 3.28 0.69 0.55
CA MET A 202 3.73 0.76 1.95
C MET A 202 4.73 -0.34 2.34
N ARG A 203 4.77 -1.44 1.59
CA ARG A 203 5.71 -2.57 1.76
C ARG A 203 6.69 -2.71 0.58
N GLY A 204 6.87 -1.65 -0.20
CA GLY A 204 7.67 -1.67 -1.42
C GLY A 204 6.89 -2.15 -2.65
N SER A 205 7.60 -2.26 -3.77
CA SER A 205 7.05 -2.60 -5.09
C SER A 205 8.00 -3.55 -5.82
N MET A 206 7.48 -4.73 -6.21
CA MET A 206 8.23 -5.69 -7.03
C MET A 206 8.67 -5.09 -8.37
N ALA A 207 7.87 -4.20 -8.94
CA ALA A 207 8.23 -3.51 -10.18
C ALA A 207 9.41 -2.54 -9.97
N SER A 208 9.49 -1.89 -8.81
CA SER A 208 10.64 -1.05 -8.45
C SER A 208 11.90 -1.90 -8.26
N ASN A 209 11.80 -3.03 -7.55
CA ASN A 209 12.92 -3.97 -7.39
C ASN A 209 13.45 -4.42 -8.75
N TYR A 210 12.57 -4.87 -9.63
CA TYR A 210 12.94 -5.31 -10.98
C TYR A 210 13.63 -4.19 -11.80
N PHE A 211 13.17 -2.95 -11.67
CA PHE A 211 13.81 -1.80 -12.32
C PHE A 211 15.23 -1.54 -11.77
N GLN A 212 15.41 -1.58 -10.45
CA GLN A 212 16.70 -1.42 -9.81
C GLN A 212 17.68 -2.54 -10.19
N ASP A 213 17.20 -3.79 -10.21
CA ASP A 213 17.98 -4.95 -10.65
C ASP A 213 18.37 -4.80 -12.14
N SER A 214 17.49 -4.25 -12.97
CA SER A 214 17.80 -3.92 -14.37
C SER A 214 18.89 -2.85 -14.48
N CYS A 215 18.90 -1.81 -13.65
CA CYS A 215 20.00 -0.83 -13.61
C CYS A 215 21.34 -1.46 -13.16
N LYS A 216 21.31 -2.58 -12.44
CA LYS A 216 22.50 -3.32 -11.96
C LYS A 216 22.94 -4.44 -12.93
N ASN A 217 22.25 -4.63 -14.05
CA ASN A 217 22.43 -5.75 -14.98
C ASN A 217 22.21 -7.13 -14.34
N GLU A 218 21.22 -7.22 -13.44
CA GLU A 218 20.85 -8.45 -12.73
C GLU A 218 19.54 -9.05 -13.25
N THR A 219 19.10 -8.71 -14.47
CA THR A 219 17.84 -9.19 -15.05
C THR A 219 18.05 -9.81 -16.43
N ASN A 220 17.41 -9.27 -17.49
CA ASN A 220 17.60 -9.71 -18.86
C ASN A 220 18.04 -8.54 -19.74
N PHE A 221 18.81 -8.87 -20.79
CA PHE A 221 19.44 -7.88 -21.67
C PHE A 221 18.46 -6.87 -22.31
N VAL A 222 17.18 -7.23 -22.51
CA VAL A 222 16.17 -6.33 -23.08
C VAL A 222 15.74 -5.29 -22.05
N ALA A 223 15.51 -5.71 -20.81
CA ALA A 223 15.14 -4.80 -19.72
C ALA A 223 16.30 -3.87 -19.35
N GLU A 224 17.52 -4.40 -19.31
CA GLU A 224 18.75 -3.65 -19.02
C GLU A 224 19.01 -2.55 -20.05
N ASP A 225 18.93 -2.88 -21.35
CA ASP A 225 19.11 -1.91 -22.44
C ASP A 225 18.02 -0.82 -22.43
N LEU A 226 16.77 -1.19 -22.13
CA LEU A 226 15.68 -0.22 -22.04
C LEU A 226 15.88 0.75 -20.87
N VAL A 227 16.25 0.23 -19.71
CA VAL A 227 16.40 0.99 -18.47
C VAL A 227 17.63 1.90 -18.53
N ALA A 228 18.75 1.44 -19.10
CA ALA A 228 19.93 2.27 -19.38
C ALA A 228 19.62 3.48 -20.28
N LYS A 229 18.70 3.34 -21.24
CA LYS A 229 18.30 4.43 -22.15
C LYS A 229 17.41 5.48 -21.49
N THR A 230 16.83 5.20 -20.32
CA THR A 230 15.93 6.15 -19.65
C THR A 230 16.67 7.32 -18.99
N GLY A 231 17.96 7.17 -18.71
CA GLY A 231 18.74 8.14 -17.94
C GLY A 231 18.43 8.16 -16.45
N TYR A 232 17.61 7.22 -15.95
CA TYR A 232 17.28 7.06 -14.53
C TYR A 232 18.13 5.96 -13.85
N CYS A 233 19.24 5.56 -14.46
CA CYS A 233 20.24 4.70 -13.83
C CYS A 233 21.50 5.51 -13.45
N PRO A 234 22.12 5.23 -12.29
CA PRO A 234 21.63 4.33 -11.25
C PRO A 234 20.30 4.83 -10.67
N ALA A 235 19.44 3.92 -10.22
CA ALA A 235 18.19 4.33 -9.59
C ALA A 235 18.52 5.08 -8.29
N ASP A 236 18.01 6.30 -8.16
CA ASP A 236 18.09 7.07 -6.91
C ASP A 236 17.13 6.46 -5.86
N ASP A 237 17.50 6.59 -4.57
CA ASP A 237 16.71 6.17 -3.41
C ASP A 237 15.45 7.04 -3.18
#